data_AF-A0A5P1ETJ3-F1
#
_entry.id   AF-A0A5P1ETJ3-F1
#
_cell.length_a   1.000
_cell.length_b   1.000
_cell.length_c   1.000
_cell.angle_alpha   90.00
_cell.angle_beta   90.00
_cell.angle_gamma   90.00
#
_symmetry.space_group_name_H-M   'P 1'
#
loop_
_entity.id
_entity.type
_entity.pdbx_description
1 polymer ?
#
loop_
_entity_poly.entity_id
_entity_poly.type
_entity_poly.pdbx_seq_one_letter_code
_entity_poly.pdbx_strand_id
1 'polypeptide(L)'
;MWSLCQEYAAQVVEFFSKNETKSDIISTLHQACSRLHDFKHECALMVDYFAPLFFTEISTTQPELFREKVNLCGKMVPVSLPKRSDACTLCHHVVAEVLNKLHMPDTQLEIIETLMKGCSKLQDFVQECKQLVFQYGPAIVAKAEKYLEGKDICAHIHECKSASLGDLLLSSA
;
A
#
# COMPACT_ATOMS: atom_id res chain seq x y z
N MET A 1 18.54 17.26 -12.44
CA MET A 1 17.71 16.51 -11.46
C MET A 1 16.37 16.10 -12.06
N TRP A 2 15.54 17.03 -12.56
CA TRP A 2 14.29 16.69 -13.28
C TRP A 2 14.52 15.86 -14.55
N SER A 3 15.51 16.24 -15.37
CA SER A 3 15.87 15.53 -16.61
C SER A 3 16.25 14.07 -16.39
N LEU A 4 16.95 13.77 -15.29
CA LEU A 4 17.33 12.40 -14.92
C LEU A 4 16.12 11.59 -14.42
N CYS A 5 15.19 12.21 -13.68
CA CYS A 5 13.93 11.57 -13.27
C CYS A 5 13.06 11.23 -14.48
N GLN A 6 13.00 12.14 -15.46
CA GLN A 6 12.28 11.97 -16.70
C GLN A 6 12.89 10.87 -17.58
N GLU A 7 14.22 10.81 -17.66
CA GLU A 7 14.94 9.74 -18.34
C GLU A 7 14.68 8.37 -17.70
N TYR A 8 14.75 8.29 -16.36
CA TYR A 8 14.46 7.06 -15.64
C TYR A 8 12.98 6.64 -15.77
N ALA A 9 12.05 7.60 -15.70
CA ALA A 9 10.63 7.34 -15.93
C ALA A 9 10.38 6.82 -17.35
N ALA A 10 11.07 7.36 -18.36
CA ALA A 10 11.00 6.86 -19.73
C ALA A 10 11.51 5.41 -19.85
N GLN A 11 12.64 5.09 -19.20
CA GLN A 11 13.17 3.72 -19.17
C GLN A 11 12.20 2.75 -18.49
N VAL A 12 11.52 3.18 -17.42
CA VAL A 12 10.50 2.39 -16.74
C VAL A 12 9.29 2.16 -17.64
N VAL A 13 8.75 3.21 -18.27
CA VAL A 13 7.62 3.07 -19.23
C VAL A 13 8.00 2.12 -20.37
N GLU A 14 9.21 2.24 -20.92
CA GLU A 14 9.72 1.34 -21.95
C GLU A 14 9.81 -0.11 -21.44
N PHE A 15 10.38 -0.32 -20.24
CA PHE A 15 10.48 -1.64 -19.63
C PHE A 15 9.12 -2.32 -19.49
N PHE A 16 8.11 -1.61 -19.01
CA PHE A 16 6.74 -2.12 -18.86
C PHE A 16 5.97 -2.27 -20.19
N SER A 17 6.44 -1.64 -21.27
CA SER A 17 5.84 -1.79 -22.61
C SER A 17 6.21 -3.12 -23.28
N LYS A 18 7.33 -3.75 -22.87
CA LYS A 18 7.84 -5.01 -23.44
C LYS A 18 6.93 -6.19 -23.12
N ASN A 19 6.63 -6.99 -24.14
CA ASN A 19 5.77 -8.18 -24.00
C ASN A 19 6.35 -9.22 -23.03
N GLU A 20 7.67 -9.38 -23.01
CA GLU A 20 8.38 -10.26 -22.06
C GLU A 20 8.09 -9.82 -20.61
N THR A 21 8.35 -8.55 -20.28
CA THR A 21 8.03 -7.97 -18.97
C THR A 21 6.57 -8.17 -18.58
N LYS A 22 5.63 -7.90 -19.51
CA LYS A 22 4.19 -8.09 -19.25
C LYS A 22 3.87 -9.54 -18.91
N SER A 23 4.40 -10.47 -19.70
CA SER A 23 4.22 -11.92 -19.51
C SER A 23 4.81 -12.39 -18.18
N ASP A 24 6.01 -11.96 -17.84
CA ASP A 24 6.70 -12.36 -16.60
C ASP A 24 5.96 -11.88 -15.36
N ILE A 25 5.47 -10.64 -15.38
CA ILE A 25 4.68 -10.07 -14.28
C ILE A 25 3.36 -10.82 -14.13
N ILE A 26 2.61 -11.04 -15.21
CA ILE A 26 1.33 -11.78 -15.17
C ILE A 26 1.56 -13.20 -14.66
N SER A 27 2.59 -13.89 -15.15
CA SER A 27 2.94 -15.25 -14.74
C SER A 27 3.28 -15.30 -13.24
N THR A 28 4.07 -14.34 -12.75
CA THR A 28 4.42 -14.23 -11.33
C THR A 28 3.19 -13.99 -10.46
N LEU A 29 2.28 -13.11 -10.90
CA LEU A 29 1.03 -12.84 -10.20
C LEU A 29 0.12 -14.07 -10.15
N HIS A 30 -0.02 -14.81 -11.25
CA HIS A 30 -0.75 -16.07 -11.26
C HIS A 30 -0.10 -17.15 -10.38
N GLN A 31 1.22 -17.20 -10.34
CA GLN A 31 1.92 -18.08 -9.41
C GLN A 31 1.64 -17.69 -7.95
N ALA A 32 1.60 -16.40 -7.63
CA ALA A 32 1.19 -15.93 -6.31
C ALA A 32 -0.26 -16.32 -5.99
N CYS A 33 -1.19 -16.13 -6.93
CA CYS A 33 -2.59 -16.56 -6.78
C CYS A 33 -2.71 -18.07 -6.53
N SER A 34 -1.85 -18.89 -7.15
CA SER A 34 -1.88 -20.34 -6.95
C SER A 34 -1.54 -20.78 -5.51
N ARG A 35 -0.88 -19.92 -4.73
CA ARG A 35 -0.56 -20.15 -3.31
C ARG A 35 -1.69 -19.75 -2.38
N LEU A 36 -2.70 -19.03 -2.87
CA LEU A 36 -3.89 -18.65 -2.10
C LEU A 36 -4.91 -19.78 -2.18
N HIS A 37 -5.17 -20.45 -1.06
CA HIS A 37 -6.05 -21.63 -1.04
C HIS A 37 -7.50 -21.26 -1.40
N ASP A 38 -8.13 -20.39 -0.61
CA ASP A 38 -9.57 -20.09 -0.74
C ASP A 38 -9.88 -19.03 -1.80
N PHE A 39 -8.87 -18.28 -2.25
CA PHE A 39 -9.05 -17.13 -3.17
C PHE A 39 -8.27 -17.28 -4.48
N LYS A 40 -7.84 -18.51 -4.82
CA LYS A 40 -7.06 -18.77 -6.04
C LYS A 40 -7.76 -18.22 -7.27
N HIS A 41 -9.06 -18.48 -7.39
CA HIS A 41 -9.84 -18.16 -8.57
C HIS A 41 -10.11 -16.66 -8.67
N GLU A 42 -10.58 -16.06 -7.58
CA GLU A 42 -10.85 -14.64 -7.45
C GLU A 42 -9.57 -13.82 -7.69
N CYS A 43 -8.44 -14.27 -7.14
CA CYS A 43 -7.14 -13.66 -7.40
C CYS A 43 -6.77 -13.71 -8.88
N ALA A 44 -6.91 -14.87 -9.53
CA ALA A 44 -6.60 -15.00 -10.95
C ALA A 44 -7.50 -14.09 -11.83
N LEU A 45 -8.80 -14.01 -11.53
CA LEU A 45 -9.73 -13.11 -12.21
C LEU A 45 -9.31 -11.63 -12.06
N MET A 46 -8.83 -11.25 -10.88
CA MET A 46 -8.31 -9.90 -10.65
C MET A 46 -7.03 -9.66 -11.45
N VAL A 47 -6.12 -10.63 -11.53
CA VAL A 47 -4.89 -10.51 -12.33
C VAL A 47 -5.23 -10.37 -13.81
N ASP A 48 -6.11 -11.22 -14.33
CA ASP A 48 -6.55 -11.20 -15.73
C ASP A 48 -7.27 -9.91 -16.11
N TYR A 49 -8.01 -9.29 -15.19
CA TYR A 49 -8.71 -8.04 -15.44
C TYR A 49 -7.81 -6.80 -15.27
N PHE A 50 -7.07 -6.71 -14.16
CA PHE A 50 -6.35 -5.49 -13.80
C PHE A 50 -4.97 -5.39 -14.44
N ALA A 51 -4.26 -6.48 -14.69
CA ALA A 51 -2.93 -6.41 -15.29
C ALA A 51 -2.95 -5.79 -16.70
N PRO A 52 -3.87 -6.15 -17.61
CA PRO A 52 -3.96 -5.49 -18.93
C PRO A 52 -4.28 -4.00 -18.85
N LEU A 53 -5.16 -3.60 -17.92
CA LEU A 53 -5.50 -2.19 -17.68
C LEU A 53 -4.30 -1.41 -17.16
N PHE A 54 -3.57 -1.97 -16.20
CA PHE A 54 -2.34 -1.39 -15.67
C PHE A 54 -1.28 -1.18 -16.77
N PHE A 55 -1.04 -2.18 -17.62
CA PHE A 55 -0.08 -2.04 -18.72
C PHE A 55 -0.53 -1.06 -19.78
N THR A 56 -1.84 -1.00 -20.06
CA THR A 56 -2.42 0.01 -20.95
C THR A 56 -2.15 1.41 -20.40
N GLU A 57 -2.43 1.64 -19.12
CA GLU A 57 -2.26 2.97 -18.54
C GLU A 57 -0.80 3.39 -18.42
N ILE A 58 0.11 2.47 -18.12
CA ILE A 58 1.54 2.80 -18.16
C ILE A 58 1.99 3.14 -19.58
N SER A 59 1.53 2.40 -20.59
CA SER A 59 1.94 2.61 -21.99
C SER A 59 1.40 3.93 -22.57
N THR A 60 0.28 4.43 -22.05
CA THR A 60 -0.31 5.73 -22.45
C THR A 60 0.23 6.91 -21.65
N THR A 61 1.03 6.65 -20.60
CA THR A 61 1.58 7.71 -19.74
C THR A 61 2.81 8.37 -20.39
N GLN A 62 2.74 9.69 -20.55
CA GLN A 62 3.89 10.49 -21.01
C GLN A 62 4.81 10.85 -19.83
N PRO A 63 6.14 10.73 -19.97
CA PRO A 63 7.13 11.14 -18.97
C PRO A 63 6.92 12.57 -18.43
N GLU A 64 6.41 13.47 -19.28
CA GLU A 64 6.15 14.88 -18.95
C GLU A 64 4.99 15.06 -17.95
N LEU A 65 3.97 14.18 -18.02
CA LEU A 65 2.77 14.24 -17.18
C LEU A 65 3.02 13.73 -15.75
N PHE A 66 4.16 13.07 -15.51
CA PHE A 66 4.59 12.65 -14.17
C PHE A 66 4.87 13.83 -13.24
N ARG A 67 5.04 15.06 -13.75
CA ARG A 67 5.20 16.23 -12.87
C ARG A 67 3.91 16.56 -12.12
N GLU A 68 2.78 16.46 -12.79
CA GLU A 68 1.49 16.98 -12.29
C GLU A 68 0.58 15.90 -11.73
N LYS A 69 0.65 14.66 -12.22
CA LYS A 69 -0.31 13.59 -11.84
C LYS A 69 0.16 12.66 -10.73
N VAL A 70 1.46 12.56 -10.48
CA VAL A 70 2.05 11.65 -9.49
C VAL A 70 3.27 12.29 -8.86
N ASN A 71 3.30 12.44 -7.53
CA ASN A 71 4.42 13.04 -6.78
C ASN A 71 5.72 12.21 -6.81
N LEU A 72 5.97 11.41 -7.85
CA LEU A 72 7.17 10.58 -8.00
C LEU A 72 8.42 11.42 -8.25
N CYS A 73 8.29 12.56 -8.94
CA CYS A 73 9.40 13.48 -9.24
C CYS A 73 9.25 14.87 -8.54
N GLY A 74 8.18 15.07 -7.76
CA GLY A 74 7.92 16.31 -7.01
C GLY A 74 8.81 16.38 -5.77
N LYS A 75 9.88 17.17 -5.83
CA LYS A 75 10.93 17.29 -4.80
C LYS A 75 11.45 15.92 -4.38
N MET A 76 12.40 15.39 -5.15
CA MET A 76 13.53 14.73 -4.49
C MET A 76 14.18 15.76 -3.57
N VAL A 77 13.65 15.89 -2.34
CA VAL A 77 14.52 16.10 -1.18
C VAL A 77 15.60 15.03 -1.34
N PRO A 78 16.90 15.33 -1.15
CA PRO A 78 17.86 14.26 -1.03
C PRO A 78 17.28 13.30 0.00
N VAL A 79 16.85 12.13 -0.45
CA VAL A 79 16.65 11.01 0.44
C VAL A 79 18.08 10.64 0.79
N SER A 80 18.69 11.41 1.71
CA SER A 80 19.36 10.74 2.80
C SER A 80 18.31 9.76 3.26
N LEU A 81 18.45 8.49 2.85
CA LEU A 81 17.77 7.39 3.50
C LEU A 81 17.90 7.76 4.97
N PRO A 82 16.78 8.07 5.65
CA PRO A 82 16.85 8.34 7.07
C PRO A 82 17.71 7.19 7.60
N LYS A 83 18.72 7.47 8.43
CA LYS A 83 19.44 6.34 9.04
C LYS A 83 18.36 5.40 9.55
N ARG A 84 18.53 4.09 9.48
CA ARG A 84 17.42 3.16 9.81
C ARG A 84 16.77 3.47 11.18
N SER A 85 17.52 4.11 12.08
CA SER A 85 17.04 4.78 13.31
C SER A 85 15.95 5.85 13.08
N ASP A 86 16.15 6.75 12.12
CA ASP A 86 15.30 7.88 11.78
C ASP A 86 14.01 7.41 11.07
N ALA A 87 14.09 6.38 10.22
CA ALA A 87 12.90 5.78 9.57
C ALA A 87 12.06 4.96 10.56
N CYS A 88 12.70 4.17 11.43
CA CYS A 88 12.05 3.45 12.52
C CYS A 88 11.35 4.42 13.48
N THR A 89 12.03 5.50 13.89
CA THR A 89 11.45 6.54 14.76
C THR A 89 10.26 7.22 14.10
N LEU A 90 10.37 7.58 12.81
CA LEU A 90 9.26 8.17 12.06
C LEU A 90 8.07 7.21 11.99
N CYS A 91 8.31 5.93 11.70
CA CYS A 91 7.26 4.93 11.67
C CYS A 91 6.52 4.83 13.02
N HIS A 92 7.26 4.74 14.13
CA HIS A 92 6.64 4.69 15.47
C HIS A 92 5.82 5.94 15.78
N HIS A 93 6.30 7.14 15.40
CA HIS A 93 5.51 8.36 15.55
C HIS A 93 4.22 8.34 14.73
N VAL A 94 4.28 7.91 13.47
CA VAL A 94 3.09 7.82 12.61
C VAL A 94 2.10 6.80 13.16
N VAL A 95 2.57 5.62 13.57
CA VAL A 95 1.71 4.59 14.18
C VAL A 95 1.06 5.11 15.46
N ALA A 96 1.80 5.83 16.29
CA ALA A 96 1.25 6.44 17.51
C ALA A 96 0.19 7.51 17.18
N GLU A 97 0.41 8.36 16.17
CA GLU A 97 -0.59 9.34 15.75
C GLU A 97 -1.85 8.67 15.18
N VAL A 98 -1.69 7.63 14.36
CA VAL A 98 -2.81 6.83 13.84
C VAL A 98 -3.60 6.20 14.98
N LEU A 99 -2.93 5.56 15.95
CA LEU A 99 -3.57 5.01 17.14
C LEU A 99 -4.33 6.08 17.93
N ASN A 100 -3.74 7.25 18.17
CA ASN A 100 -4.40 8.34 18.88
C ASN A 100 -5.67 8.80 18.16
N LYS A 101 -5.64 8.91 16.83
CA LYS A 101 -6.82 9.27 16.03
C LYS A 101 -7.87 8.17 16.03
N LEU A 102 -7.48 6.90 15.91
CA LEU A 102 -8.45 5.79 15.93
C LEU A 102 -9.22 5.72 17.26
N HIS A 103 -8.59 6.08 18.39
CA HIS A 103 -9.28 6.19 19.68
C HIS A 103 -10.36 7.29 19.73
N MET A 104 -10.36 8.25 18.79
CA MET A 104 -11.35 9.32 18.75
C MET A 104 -12.65 8.82 18.09
N PRO A 105 -13.80 8.87 18.78
CA PRO A 105 -15.08 8.46 18.20
C PRO A 105 -15.41 9.18 16.89
N ASP A 106 -15.06 10.46 16.79
CA ASP A 106 -15.28 11.27 15.58
C ASP A 106 -14.49 10.74 14.38
N THR A 107 -13.25 10.31 14.58
CA THR A 107 -12.44 9.69 13.51
C THR A 107 -13.01 8.34 13.10
N GLN A 108 -13.47 7.53 14.06
CA GLN A 108 -14.12 6.25 13.72
C GLN A 108 -15.37 6.49 12.87
N LEU A 109 -16.20 7.47 13.24
CA LEU A 109 -17.37 7.86 12.45
C LEU A 109 -16.99 8.37 11.06
N GLU A 110 -15.97 9.23 10.96
CA GLU A 110 -15.49 9.76 9.69
C GLU A 110 -15.01 8.65 8.75
N ILE A 111 -14.34 7.61 9.28
CA ILE A 111 -13.94 6.42 8.52
C ILE A 111 -15.18 5.71 7.96
N ILE A 112 -16.19 5.44 8.80
CA ILE A 112 -17.42 4.78 8.37
C ILE A 112 -18.17 5.60 7.32
N GLU A 113 -18.32 6.91 7.54
CA GLU A 113 -18.95 7.81 6.58
C GLU A 113 -18.22 7.85 5.25
N THR A 114 -16.89 7.87 5.28
CA THR A 114 -16.06 7.86 4.08
C THR A 114 -16.25 6.56 3.30
N LEU A 115 -16.29 5.42 3.99
CA LEU A 115 -16.59 4.13 3.38
C LEU A 115 -18.01 4.09 2.79
N MET A 116 -19.01 4.64 3.50
CA MET A 116 -20.40 4.76 3.01
C MET A 116 -20.52 5.64 1.77
N LYS A 117 -19.79 6.77 1.73
CA LYS A 117 -19.68 7.63 0.55
C LYS A 117 -19.00 6.89 -0.60
N GLY A 118 -17.97 6.09 -0.31
CA GLY A 118 -17.32 5.21 -1.26
C GLY A 118 -18.28 4.20 -1.89
N CYS A 119 -19.09 3.51 -1.08
CA CYS A 119 -20.10 2.57 -1.55
C CYS A 119 -21.11 3.20 -2.51
N SER A 120 -21.41 4.50 -2.35
CA SER A 120 -22.35 5.21 -3.22
C SER A 120 -21.83 5.40 -4.66
N LYS A 121 -20.56 5.08 -4.93
CA LYS A 121 -19.96 5.11 -6.27
C LYS A 121 -20.03 3.76 -7.00
N LEU A 122 -20.39 2.68 -6.30
CA LEU A 122 -20.55 1.35 -6.89
C LEU A 122 -21.93 1.30 -7.55
N GLN A 123 -22.06 0.97 -8.84
CA GLN A 123 -23.35 1.03 -9.53
C GLN A 123 -24.34 -0.03 -9.00
N ASP A 124 -24.06 -1.30 -9.27
CA ASP A 124 -24.99 -2.40 -8.97
C ASP A 124 -24.87 -2.92 -7.53
N PHE A 125 -23.87 -2.47 -6.78
CA PHE A 125 -23.52 -3.01 -5.45
C PHE A 125 -23.62 -1.99 -4.32
N VAL A 126 -24.34 -0.88 -4.51
CA VAL A 126 -24.44 0.18 -3.49
C VAL A 126 -24.92 -0.39 -2.16
N GLN A 127 -25.98 -1.19 -2.18
CA GLN A 127 -26.67 -1.62 -0.97
C GLN A 127 -25.88 -2.70 -0.23
N GLU A 128 -25.37 -3.68 -0.96
CA GLU A 128 -24.52 -4.74 -0.43
C GLU A 128 -23.26 -4.14 0.21
N CYS A 129 -22.61 -3.18 -0.47
CA CYS A 129 -21.45 -2.48 0.09
C CYS A 129 -21.81 -1.73 1.37
N LYS A 130 -22.89 -0.93 1.36
CA LYS A 130 -23.32 -0.20 2.56
C LYS A 130 -23.66 -1.13 3.71
N GLN A 131 -24.31 -2.27 3.43
CA GLN A 131 -24.62 -3.27 4.43
C GLN A 131 -23.35 -3.87 5.05
N LEU A 132 -22.34 -4.18 4.23
CA LEU A 132 -21.04 -4.65 4.71
C LEU A 132 -20.34 -3.61 5.57
N VAL A 133 -20.29 -2.35 5.13
CA VAL A 133 -19.65 -1.27 5.91
C VAL A 133 -20.38 -1.06 7.23
N PHE A 134 -21.72 -1.08 7.23
CA PHE A 134 -22.50 -0.93 8.46
C PHE A 134 -22.25 -2.09 9.44
N GLN A 135 -22.26 -3.33 8.93
CA GLN A 135 -22.16 -4.53 9.76
C GLN A 135 -20.75 -4.79 10.27
N TYR A 136 -19.74 -4.59 9.42
CA TYR A 136 -18.36 -4.99 9.72
C TYR A 136 -17.43 -3.81 9.98
N GLY A 137 -17.73 -2.61 9.47
CA GLY A 137 -16.86 -1.44 9.60
C GLY A 137 -16.45 -1.14 11.05
N PRO A 138 -17.40 -0.99 12.00
CA PRO A 138 -17.06 -0.72 13.40
C PRO A 138 -16.17 -1.81 14.02
N ALA A 139 -16.47 -3.08 13.74
CA ALA A 139 -15.70 -4.22 14.26
C ALA A 139 -14.28 -4.29 13.64
N ILE A 140 -14.13 -3.90 12.38
CA ILE A 140 -12.83 -3.82 11.70
C ILE A 140 -11.99 -2.70 12.29
N VAL A 141 -12.56 -1.52 12.53
CA VAL A 141 -11.86 -0.39 13.15
C VAL A 141 -11.37 -0.76 14.56
N ALA A 142 -12.24 -1.35 15.39
CA ALA A 142 -11.86 -1.81 16.72
C ALA A 142 -10.80 -2.93 16.71
N LYS A 143 -10.82 -3.80 15.70
CA LYS A 143 -9.77 -4.82 15.53
C LYS A 143 -8.45 -4.20 15.05
N ALA A 144 -8.50 -3.18 14.21
CA ALA A 144 -7.32 -2.46 13.75
C ALA A 144 -6.62 -1.76 14.91
N GLU A 145 -7.36 -1.10 15.81
CA GLU A 145 -6.83 -0.52 17.05
C GLU A 145 -6.04 -1.56 17.86
N LYS A 146 -6.70 -2.67 18.23
CA LYS A 146 -6.07 -3.74 19.00
C LYS A 146 -4.86 -4.35 18.30
N TYR A 147 -4.89 -4.42 16.97
CA TYR A 147 -3.79 -4.95 16.19
C TYR A 147 -2.58 -4.02 16.23
N LEU A 148 -2.80 -2.71 16.09
CA LEU A 148 -1.76 -1.68 16.14
C LEU A 148 -1.18 -1.53 17.56
N GLU A 149 -1.99 -1.72 18.62
CA GLU A 149 -1.52 -1.72 20.01
C GLU A 149 -0.69 -2.97 20.34
N GLY A 150 -1.10 -4.13 19.83
CA GLY A 150 -0.53 -5.42 20.19
C GLY A 150 0.72 -5.82 19.41
N LYS A 151 1.13 -5.04 18.41
CA LYS A 151 2.23 -5.41 17.50
C LYS A 151 3.09 -4.21 17.13
N ASP A 152 4.40 -4.45 17.06
CA ASP A 152 5.32 -3.50 16.43
C ASP A 152 5.20 -3.60 14.91
N ILE A 153 4.28 -2.81 14.35
CA ILE A 153 4.07 -2.75 12.90
C ILE A 153 5.33 -2.30 12.19
N CYS A 154 6.11 -1.42 12.78
CA CYS A 154 7.34 -0.90 12.17
C CYS A 154 8.41 -1.98 12.03
N ALA A 155 8.47 -2.94 12.96
CA ALA A 155 9.27 -4.15 12.78
C ALA A 155 8.67 -5.10 11.73
N HIS A 156 7.34 -5.25 11.70
CA HIS A 156 6.65 -6.09 10.72
C HIS A 156 6.81 -5.61 9.27
N ILE A 157 6.89 -4.30 9.05
CA ILE A 157 7.15 -3.71 7.73
C ILE A 157 8.64 -3.46 7.47
N HIS A 158 9.53 -3.96 8.34
CA HIS A 158 10.99 -3.94 8.22
C HIS A 158 11.67 -2.56 8.28
N GLU A 159 10.94 -1.53 8.71
CA GLU A 159 11.48 -0.19 9.01
C GLU A 159 12.34 -0.21 10.27
N CYS A 160 11.91 -0.96 11.29
CA CYS A 160 12.69 -1.27 12.48
C CYS A 160 13.36 -2.65 12.33
N LYS A 161 14.54 -2.83 12.95
CA LYS A 161 15.08 -4.18 13.15
C LYS A 161 14.16 -4.92 14.11
N SER A 162 13.76 -6.14 13.77
CA SER A 162 13.23 -7.05 14.78
C SER A 162 14.32 -7.27 15.82
N ALA A 163 13.98 -7.21 17.12
CA ALA A 163 14.94 -7.53 18.17
C ALA A 163 15.47 -8.95 17.91
N SER A 164 16.71 -9.05 17.45
CA SER A 164 17.37 -10.33 17.29
C SER A 164 17.91 -10.73 18.66
N LEU A 165 17.93 -12.03 18.95
CA LEU A 165 18.45 -12.58 20.20
C LEU A 165 19.89 -12.11 20.50
N GLY A 166 20.64 -11.67 19.47
CA GLY A 166 21.99 -11.09 19.61
C GLY A 166 22.02 -9.68 20.19
N ASP A 167 20.97 -8.87 20.01
CA ASP A 167 20.93 -7.49 20.53
C ASP A 167 20.62 -7.47 22.05
N LEU A 168 19.87 -8.46 22.55
CA LEU A 168 19.62 -8.63 23.99
C LEU A 168 20.89 -9.02 24.75
N LEU A 169 21.75 -9.85 24.16
CA LEU A 169 23.00 -10.31 24.79
C LEU A 169 24.06 -9.20 24.90
N LEU A 170 24.07 -8.24 23.96
CA LEU A 170 24.99 -7.10 23.97
C LEU A 170 24.58 -5.99 24.94
N SER A 171 23.31 -5.95 25.37
CA SER A 171 22.83 -4.97 26.36
C SER A 171 23.10 -5.38 27.81
N SER A 172 23.51 -6.63 28.03
CA SER A 172 23.75 -7.26 29.33
C SER A 172 25.24 -7.56 29.60
N ALA A 173 26.16 -7.00 28.80
CA ALA A 173 27.60 -7.10 28.97
C ALA A 173 28.22 -5.72 29.27
#